data_AF-A0A094EBY1-F1
#
_entry.id   AF-A0A094EBY1-F1
#
_cell.length_a   1.000
_cell.length_b   1.000
_cell.length_c   1.000
_cell.angle_alpha   90.00
_cell.angle_beta   90.00
_cell.angle_gamma   90.00
#
_symmetry.space_group_name_H-M   'P 1'
#
loop_
_entity.id
_entity.type
_entity.pdbx_description
1 polymer ?
#
loop_
_entity_poly.entity_id
_entity_poly.type
_entity_poly.pdbx_seq_one_letter_code
_entity_poly.pdbx_strand_id
1 'polypeptide(L)'
;MAEPAADQTALMKDVLEALKVLTANQTHLAANVDAINGRVNILAGIKEVEHAATASSSSQQVPPSTTAHIDNKEDHDAGVPESPTVAAAEGDHANMPSTVSPSSPNYAPTSRIILTTYPGQSGINPLPMDWGHKDPQTRGPVVVSRSQSTIRRRNAIGAHGGSYSIYYALAVASKEIELDHKPDFTNTEPASNIGPFPQWADKEKIVSLDPLGHLAPWLFKNTMDSENIDIRPTIAITKARMNLPELEASVREGRLVPDGKVCLNDLGELAVTKFAVEPVWYLPGVAKRFGIDEGTLRRSLFEHTGGSYPELITRGDIKIFLPPIGGLTVYCFGDPAKMADANARLALRIHDECNSSDVFSSNICTCRPYLIFGIEEAVKEAQKGGSGVVIYFRKEGRALGEVTKYLVYNARKRSADRASEYFQRTENVAGVKDMRFQALMPDILHWLGIKKIDRMMSMSDMKHDAIVGQGIPIHERVELPESWIPDDGRVEIDAKITAGYFTKGHRMTNEELEAVRGRTWEDIDH
;
A
#
# COMPACT_ATOMS: atom_id res chain seq x y z
N MET A 1 50.47 2.29 48.79
CA MET A 1 49.70 3.54 48.80
C MET A 1 48.28 3.18 48.43
N ALA A 2 47.37 3.34 49.38
CA ALA A 2 45.97 2.99 49.26
C ALA A 2 45.18 4.23 48.81
N GLU A 3 44.51 4.16 47.66
CA GLU A 3 43.29 4.90 47.29
C GLU A 3 42.88 4.42 45.89
N PRO A 4 41.67 3.84 45.73
CA PRO A 4 40.62 4.56 45.01
C PRO A 4 39.18 4.22 45.49
N ALA A 5 38.95 4.08 46.79
CA ALA A 5 37.60 3.77 47.31
C ALA A 5 36.69 5.01 47.43
N ALA A 6 37.26 6.22 47.51
CA ALA A 6 36.51 7.46 47.70
C ALA A 6 35.72 7.89 46.45
N ASP A 7 36.26 7.63 45.24
CA ASP A 7 35.72 8.16 43.98
C ASP A 7 34.48 7.38 43.49
N GLN A 8 34.45 6.06 43.69
CA GLN A 8 33.25 5.25 43.40
C GLN A 8 32.09 5.56 44.36
N THR A 9 32.39 5.95 45.59
CA THR A 9 31.38 6.29 46.60
C THR A 9 30.70 7.63 46.27
N ALA A 10 31.45 8.59 45.73
CA ALA A 10 30.91 9.87 45.26
C ALA A 10 30.00 9.67 44.04
N LEU A 11 30.45 8.91 43.04
CA LEU A 11 29.66 8.63 41.85
C LEU A 11 28.35 7.90 42.17
N MET A 12 28.38 6.93 43.09
CA MET A 12 27.18 6.21 43.51
C MET A 12 26.18 7.10 44.27
N LYS A 13 26.69 8.09 45.02
CA LYS A 13 25.86 9.08 45.71
C LYS A 13 25.15 10.01 44.72
N ASP A 14 25.84 10.44 43.66
CA ASP A 14 25.25 11.28 42.61
C ASP A 14 24.18 10.54 41.80
N VAL A 15 24.40 9.24 41.51
CA VAL A 15 23.39 8.39 40.86
C VAL A 15 22.15 8.20 41.74
N LEU A 16 22.33 7.99 43.04
CA LEU A 16 21.22 7.86 44.00
C LEU A 16 20.42 9.17 44.12
N GLU A 17 21.10 10.32 44.07
CA GLU A 17 20.42 11.61 44.12
C GLU A 17 19.63 11.88 42.84
N ALA A 18 20.20 11.56 41.66
CA ALA A 18 19.49 11.64 40.38
C ALA A 18 18.24 10.74 40.35
N LEU A 19 18.32 9.53 40.90
CA LEU A 19 17.18 8.61 41.01
C LEU A 19 16.07 9.13 41.93
N LYS A 20 16.42 9.79 43.05
CA LYS A 20 15.44 10.43 43.94
C LYS A 20 14.72 11.58 43.25
N VAL A 21 15.45 12.42 42.50
CA VAL A 21 14.87 13.53 41.72
C VAL A 21 13.91 12.99 40.65
N LEU A 22 14.30 11.93 39.93
CA LEU A 22 13.42 11.27 38.95
C LEU A 22 12.13 10.72 39.59
N THR A 23 12.25 10.09 40.76
CA THR A 23 11.09 9.53 41.49
C THR A 23 10.15 10.64 41.97
N ALA A 24 10.70 11.76 42.46
CA ALA A 24 9.92 12.93 42.86
C ALA A 24 9.19 13.56 41.65
N ASN A 25 9.87 13.70 40.51
CA ASN A 25 9.28 14.22 39.29
C ASN A 25 8.16 13.32 38.76
N GLN A 26 8.32 12.00 38.83
CA GLN A 26 7.29 11.04 38.42
C GLN A 26 6.06 11.11 39.33
N THR A 27 6.25 11.30 40.64
CA THR A 27 5.16 11.47 41.61
C THR A 27 4.39 12.77 41.35
N HIS A 28 5.10 13.86 41.05
CA HIS A 28 4.50 15.13 40.68
C HIS A 28 3.73 15.06 39.34
N LEU A 29 4.26 14.32 38.36
CA LEU A 29 3.58 14.10 37.09
C LEU A 29 2.27 13.31 37.26
N ALA A 30 2.29 12.27 38.10
CA ALA A 30 1.10 11.49 38.42
C ALA A 30 0.02 12.35 39.09
N ALA A 31 0.39 13.19 40.06
CA ALA A 31 -0.54 14.11 40.72
C ALA A 31 -1.17 15.13 39.74
N ASN A 32 -0.39 15.61 38.77
CA ASN A 32 -0.91 16.51 37.72
C ASN A 32 -1.89 15.80 36.78
N VAL A 33 -1.62 14.55 36.41
CA VAL A 33 -2.53 13.75 35.58
C VAL A 33 -3.84 13.47 36.32
N ASP A 34 -3.79 13.17 37.62
CA ASP A 34 -4.98 12.96 38.44
C ASP A 34 -5.79 14.26 38.59
N ALA A 35 -5.13 15.41 38.75
CA ALA A 35 -5.80 16.71 38.80
C ALA A 35 -6.50 17.07 37.45
N ILE A 36 -5.88 16.71 36.33
CA ILE A 36 -6.47 16.91 34.99
C ILE A 36 -7.68 15.98 34.81
N ASN A 37 -7.55 14.70 35.16
CA ASN A 37 -8.66 13.74 35.10
C ASN A 37 -9.83 14.16 35.99
N GLY A 38 -9.56 14.69 37.18
CA GLY A 38 -10.58 15.26 38.06
C GLY A 38 -11.34 16.43 37.42
N ARG A 39 -10.63 17.37 36.77
CA ARG A 39 -11.26 18.49 36.05
C ARG A 39 -12.08 18.03 34.85
N VAL A 40 -11.61 17.02 34.11
CA VAL A 40 -12.33 16.44 32.96
C VAL A 40 -13.62 15.76 33.41
N ASN A 41 -13.59 15.03 34.53
CA ASN A 41 -14.79 14.39 35.08
C ASN A 41 -15.81 15.41 35.62
N ILE A 42 -15.36 16.52 36.23
CA ILE A 42 -16.25 17.61 36.65
C ILE A 42 -16.91 18.28 35.43
N LEU A 43 -16.15 18.53 34.36
CA LEU A 43 -16.69 19.09 33.11
C LEU A 43 -17.68 18.15 32.43
N ALA A 44 -17.45 16.84 32.50
CA ALA A 44 -18.38 15.83 32.00
C ALA A 44 -19.69 15.81 32.82
N GLY A 45 -19.59 15.88 34.16
CA GLY A 45 -20.75 15.93 35.04
C GLY A 45 -21.59 17.20 34.89
N ILE A 46 -20.97 18.37 34.66
CA ILE A 46 -21.69 19.63 34.40
C ILE A 46 -22.49 19.55 33.09
N LYS A 47 -21.96 18.88 32.06
CA LYS A 47 -22.65 18.63 30.79
C LYS A 47 -23.87 17.71 30.94
N GLU A 48 -23.81 16.72 31.83
CA GLU A 48 -24.95 15.83 32.10
C GLU A 48 -26.08 16.56 32.82
N VAL A 49 -25.76 17.52 33.71
CA VAL A 49 -26.76 18.33 34.42
C VAL A 49 -27.45 19.34 33.49
N GLU A 50 -26.72 19.97 32.56
CA GLU A 50 -27.31 20.84 31.53
C GLU A 50 -28.26 20.08 30.57
N HIS A 51 -27.93 18.82 30.25
CA HIS A 51 -28.79 17.95 29.43
C HIS A 51 -30.05 17.46 30.17
N ALA A 52 -30.01 17.33 31.50
CA ALA A 52 -31.17 16.97 32.31
C ALA A 52 -32.12 18.16 32.54
N ALA A 53 -31.60 19.38 32.67
CA ALA A 53 -32.40 20.60 32.86
C ALA A 53 -33.16 21.03 31.58
N THR A 54 -32.66 20.66 30.40
CA THR A 54 -33.32 20.95 29.11
C THR A 54 -34.40 19.94 28.74
N ALA A 55 -34.48 18.79 29.43
CA ALA A 55 -35.47 17.74 29.16
C ALA A 55 -36.76 17.84 30.02
N SER A 56 -36.84 18.76 30.99
CA SER A 56 -37.93 18.81 31.98
C SER A 56 -38.86 20.04 31.90
N SER A 57 -38.79 20.86 30.84
CA SER A 57 -39.72 21.99 30.66
C SER A 57 -40.45 21.99 29.31
N SER A 58 -41.47 21.14 29.19
CA SER A 58 -42.48 21.31 28.13
C SER A 58 -43.85 20.76 28.54
N SER A 59 -44.63 21.53 29.30
CA SER A 59 -46.09 21.51 29.23
C SER A 59 -46.71 22.69 29.98
N GLN A 60 -47.19 23.69 29.23
CA GLN A 60 -48.53 24.33 29.33
C GLN A 60 -48.53 25.77 28.78
N GLN A 61 -49.66 26.16 28.19
CA GLN A 61 -49.90 27.27 27.27
C GLN A 61 -50.54 28.50 27.96
N VAL A 62 -50.19 29.72 27.45
CA VAL A 62 -51.08 30.91 27.15
C VAL A 62 -51.57 31.77 28.35
N PRO A 63 -51.73 33.14 28.28
CA PRO A 63 -51.25 34.19 27.34
C PRO A 63 -50.94 35.59 28.00
N PRO A 64 -51.14 36.80 27.39
CA PRO A 64 -50.04 37.77 27.20
C PRO A 64 -50.27 39.16 27.85
N SER A 65 -49.20 39.97 28.02
CA SER A 65 -49.35 41.44 28.12
C SER A 65 -48.02 42.20 27.98
N THR A 66 -47.95 42.98 26.90
CA THR A 66 -47.52 44.40 26.80
C THR A 66 -46.49 44.99 27.77
N THR A 67 -45.40 45.53 27.21
CA THR A 67 -44.97 46.95 27.27
C THR A 67 -43.73 47.11 26.36
N ALA A 68 -43.78 47.90 25.28
CA ALA A 68 -43.60 49.36 25.17
C ALA A 68 -42.12 49.81 25.12
N HIS A 69 -41.81 50.42 23.97
CA HIS A 69 -40.62 51.17 23.55
C HIS A 69 -39.88 51.98 24.61
N ILE A 70 -38.54 52.05 24.49
CA ILE A 70 -37.77 53.31 24.62
C ILE A 70 -36.64 53.34 23.57
N ASP A 71 -36.53 54.52 22.97
CA ASP A 71 -35.74 54.98 21.84
C ASP A 71 -34.24 55.28 22.12
N ASN A 72 -33.46 55.15 21.03
CA ASN A 72 -32.41 56.07 20.50
C ASN A 72 -31.18 56.48 21.32
N LYS A 73 -29.99 56.20 20.75
CA LYS A 73 -29.05 57.13 20.04
C LYS A 73 -27.60 56.61 20.14
N GLU A 74 -26.97 56.27 19.01
CA GLU A 74 -25.93 57.05 18.29
C GLU A 74 -24.67 57.33 19.12
N ASP A 75 -23.51 56.79 18.70
CA ASP A 75 -22.51 57.62 18.00
C ASP A 75 -21.18 56.89 17.62
N HIS A 76 -20.64 57.35 16.48
CA HIS A 76 -19.24 57.43 16.01
C HIS A 76 -18.38 56.15 15.87
N ASP A 77 -17.80 55.79 14.71
CA ASP A 77 -16.96 56.44 13.67
C ASP A 77 -15.54 55.81 13.69
N ALA A 78 -14.88 55.83 12.51
CA ALA A 78 -13.59 55.25 12.12
C ALA A 78 -13.62 53.75 11.79
N GLY A 79 -13.45 53.28 10.55
CA GLY A 79 -12.69 53.82 9.43
C GLY A 79 -11.60 52.81 9.06
N VAL A 80 -11.50 52.44 7.77
CA VAL A 80 -10.32 51.96 7.00
C VAL A 80 -10.78 51.04 5.84
N PRO A 81 -10.17 51.15 4.64
CA PRO A 81 -10.88 51.13 3.36
C PRO A 81 -10.76 49.83 2.54
N GLU A 82 -11.63 49.77 1.52
CA GLU A 82 -11.70 48.76 0.46
C GLU A 82 -10.46 48.70 -0.46
N SER A 83 -10.27 47.55 -1.10
CA SER A 83 -9.47 47.39 -2.31
C SER A 83 -10.33 46.78 -3.45
N PRO A 84 -9.99 47.07 -4.72
CA PRO A 84 -11.00 47.46 -5.70
C PRO A 84 -11.49 46.30 -6.58
N THR A 85 -12.77 46.40 -6.93
CA THR A 85 -13.46 45.64 -7.97
C THR A 85 -13.11 46.21 -9.35
N VAL A 86 -12.75 45.34 -10.31
CA VAL A 86 -12.66 45.71 -11.73
C VAL A 86 -14.05 45.55 -12.36
N ALA A 87 -14.53 46.63 -12.98
CA ALA A 87 -15.83 46.72 -13.61
C ALA A 87 -15.92 45.87 -14.89
N ALA A 88 -17.06 45.19 -15.03
CA ALA A 88 -17.53 44.56 -16.27
C ALA A 88 -18.16 45.62 -17.18
N ALA A 89 -17.97 45.45 -18.48
CA ALA A 89 -18.64 46.21 -19.53
C ALA A 89 -20.09 45.71 -19.73
N GLU A 90 -20.96 46.66 -20.04
CA GLU A 90 -22.41 46.56 -20.22
C GLU A 90 -22.84 45.71 -21.43
N GLY A 91 -24.07 45.16 -21.37
CA GLY A 91 -24.72 44.54 -22.52
C GLY A 91 -26.07 43.88 -22.22
N ASP A 92 -27.10 44.71 -22.12
CA ASP A 92 -28.55 44.53 -22.39
C ASP A 92 -29.40 43.37 -21.82
N HIS A 93 -30.48 43.81 -21.17
CA HIS A 93 -31.64 43.05 -20.69
C HIS A 93 -32.59 42.68 -21.84
N ALA A 94 -33.13 41.44 -21.83
CA ALA A 94 -34.58 41.16 -21.78
C ALA A 94 -34.91 39.67 -22.06
N ASN A 95 -35.25 38.90 -21.03
CA ASN A 95 -36.57 38.27 -20.83
C ASN A 95 -36.52 37.28 -19.65
N MET A 96 -37.31 37.54 -18.60
CA MET A 96 -37.65 36.58 -17.54
C MET A 96 -38.90 35.80 -17.96
N PRO A 97 -39.05 34.53 -17.53
CA PRO A 97 -39.97 34.34 -16.42
C PRO A 97 -39.49 33.35 -15.34
N SER A 98 -40.03 33.59 -14.14
CA SER A 98 -40.14 32.70 -12.98
C SER A 98 -38.84 32.21 -12.33
N THR A 99 -38.55 32.84 -11.19
CA THR A 99 -37.64 32.41 -10.15
C THR A 99 -37.90 30.96 -9.72
N VAL A 100 -37.05 30.04 -10.17
CA VAL A 100 -36.83 28.76 -9.50
C VAL A 100 -35.86 29.05 -8.36
N SER A 101 -36.34 29.01 -7.12
CA SER A 101 -35.48 29.02 -5.95
C SER A 101 -34.47 27.87 -6.09
N PRO A 102 -33.16 28.09 -5.88
CA PRO A 102 -32.22 26.98 -5.86
C PRO A 102 -32.64 26.07 -4.70
N SER A 103 -33.12 24.88 -5.02
CA SER A 103 -33.35 23.84 -4.04
C SER A 103 -32.03 23.57 -3.34
N SER A 104 -31.96 23.93 -2.05
CA SER A 104 -30.87 23.51 -1.17
C SER A 104 -30.65 22.01 -1.37
N PRO A 105 -29.40 21.54 -1.55
CA PRO A 105 -29.17 20.11 -1.65
C PRO A 105 -29.69 19.49 -0.36
N ASN A 106 -30.67 18.59 -0.48
CA ASN A 106 -31.16 17.77 0.63
C ASN A 106 -29.97 16.98 1.18
N TYR A 107 -29.35 17.50 2.24
CA TYR A 107 -28.40 16.75 3.05
C TYR A 107 -29.17 15.58 3.65
N ALA A 108 -28.77 14.36 3.28
CA ALA A 108 -29.28 13.17 3.92
C ALA A 108 -29.04 13.27 5.45
N PRO A 109 -29.97 12.78 6.28
CA PRO A 109 -29.81 12.85 7.73
C PRO A 109 -28.50 12.16 8.14
N THR A 110 -27.69 12.85 8.93
CA THR A 110 -26.37 12.38 9.37
C THR A 110 -26.53 11.17 10.28
N SER A 111 -26.41 9.96 9.72
CA SER A 111 -26.33 8.74 10.52
C SER A 111 -25.12 8.82 11.46
N ARG A 112 -25.27 8.42 12.72
CA ARG A 112 -24.16 8.34 13.70
C ARG A 112 -22.95 7.62 13.09
N ILE A 113 -21.82 8.29 13.01
CA ILE A 113 -20.55 7.70 12.56
C ILE A 113 -19.93 6.92 13.72
N ILE A 114 -19.68 5.64 13.51
CA ILE A 114 -18.93 4.81 14.45
C ILE A 114 -17.44 5.02 14.17
N LEU A 115 -16.78 5.79 15.03
CA LEU A 115 -15.35 6.10 14.89
C LEU A 115 -14.47 4.87 15.12
N THR A 116 -14.77 4.11 16.17
CA THR A 116 -14.12 2.83 16.44
C THR A 116 -15.10 1.89 17.13
N THR A 117 -14.74 0.62 17.11
CA THR A 117 -15.40 -0.47 17.83
C THR A 117 -14.42 -0.96 18.87
N TYR A 118 -14.87 -1.35 20.07
CA TYR A 118 -14.00 -1.91 21.10
C TYR A 118 -14.29 -3.40 21.32
N PRO A 119 -13.26 -4.22 21.67
CA PRO A 119 -13.49 -5.60 22.08
C PRO A 119 -14.43 -5.63 23.30
N GLY A 120 -15.39 -6.56 23.32
CA GLY A 120 -16.32 -6.73 24.44
C GLY A 120 -17.47 -5.71 24.51
N GLN A 121 -17.52 -4.72 23.61
CA GLN A 121 -18.69 -3.85 23.48
C GLN A 121 -19.91 -4.68 23.02
N SER A 122 -21.07 -4.44 23.64
CA SER A 122 -22.30 -5.18 23.33
C SER A 122 -22.64 -5.13 21.83
N GLY A 123 -22.87 -6.31 21.25
CA GLY A 123 -23.20 -6.49 19.84
C GLY A 123 -22.00 -6.54 18.88
N ILE A 124 -20.76 -6.37 19.35
CA ILE A 124 -19.56 -6.63 18.54
C ILE A 124 -19.32 -8.15 18.49
N ASN A 125 -19.46 -8.74 17.30
CA ASN A 125 -19.30 -10.17 17.06
C ASN A 125 -18.62 -10.41 15.71
N PRO A 126 -17.29 -10.22 15.61
CA PRO A 126 -16.53 -10.43 14.38
C PRO A 126 -16.74 -11.84 13.82
N LEU A 127 -16.72 -11.97 12.50
CA LEU A 127 -16.65 -13.28 11.86
C LEU A 127 -15.38 -14.03 12.30
N PRO A 128 -15.46 -15.36 12.55
CA PRO A 128 -14.30 -16.17 12.88
C PRO A 128 -13.16 -15.99 11.86
N MET A 129 -11.93 -15.98 12.37
CA MET A 129 -10.72 -15.85 11.55
C MET A 129 -9.59 -16.67 12.18
N ASP A 130 -9.30 -17.83 11.59
CA ASP A 130 -8.15 -18.67 11.93
C ASP A 130 -7.17 -18.70 10.75
N TRP A 131 -6.30 -17.68 10.67
CA TRP A 131 -5.39 -17.50 9.55
C TRP A 131 -4.44 -18.71 9.39
N GLY A 132 -4.44 -19.30 8.20
CA GLY A 132 -3.64 -20.48 7.88
C GLY A 132 -4.36 -21.81 8.13
N HIS A 133 -5.62 -21.82 8.55
CA HIS A 133 -6.39 -23.07 8.64
C HIS A 133 -6.66 -23.67 7.24
N LYS A 134 -6.57 -25.01 7.11
CA LYS A 134 -6.74 -25.72 5.82
C LYS A 134 -8.16 -25.65 5.27
N ASP A 135 -9.15 -25.83 6.13
CA ASP A 135 -10.56 -25.74 5.75
C ASP A 135 -10.98 -24.27 5.63
N PRO A 136 -11.47 -23.81 4.46
CA PRO A 136 -11.91 -22.44 4.25
C PRO A 136 -13.00 -21.97 5.22
N GLN A 137 -13.94 -22.84 5.61
CA GLN A 137 -15.05 -22.44 6.48
C GLN A 137 -14.55 -22.14 7.90
N THR A 138 -13.66 -22.99 8.42
CA THR A 138 -13.01 -22.78 9.72
C THR A 138 -12.03 -21.60 9.70
N ARG A 139 -11.27 -21.44 8.59
CA ARG A 139 -10.38 -20.29 8.37
C ARG A 139 -11.18 -18.98 8.44
N GLY A 140 -12.33 -18.94 7.78
CA GLY A 140 -13.22 -17.78 7.71
C GLY A 140 -12.83 -16.76 6.63
N PRO A 141 -13.76 -15.89 6.19
CA PRO A 141 -13.52 -14.89 5.15
C PRO A 141 -12.80 -13.64 5.67
N VAL A 142 -12.10 -12.92 4.80
CA VAL A 142 -11.57 -11.59 5.12
C VAL A 142 -12.67 -10.53 4.91
N VAL A 143 -13.05 -9.81 5.96
CA VAL A 143 -14.14 -8.83 5.92
C VAL A 143 -13.75 -7.53 6.61
N VAL A 144 -13.69 -6.43 5.84
CA VAL A 144 -13.37 -5.07 6.32
C VAL A 144 -14.60 -4.19 6.54
N SER A 145 -15.81 -4.72 6.30
CA SER A 145 -17.04 -3.95 6.10
C SER A 145 -17.24 -2.75 7.04
N ARG A 146 -17.74 -1.64 6.48
CA ARG A 146 -17.93 -0.35 7.16
C ARG A 146 -19.39 0.13 7.20
N SER A 147 -20.33 -0.62 6.63
CA SER A 147 -21.75 -0.25 6.72
C SER A 147 -22.22 -0.32 8.17
N GLN A 148 -23.22 0.49 8.53
CA GLN A 148 -23.71 0.58 9.91
C GLN A 148 -24.21 -0.77 10.45
N SER A 149 -24.77 -1.62 9.58
CA SER A 149 -25.27 -2.95 9.93
C SER A 149 -24.19 -4.02 10.05
N THR A 150 -23.04 -3.87 9.37
CA THR A 150 -22.04 -4.94 9.25
C THR A 150 -20.69 -4.62 9.88
N ILE A 151 -20.44 -3.36 10.29
CA ILE A 151 -19.20 -2.96 10.98
C ILE A 151 -18.91 -3.78 12.25
N ARG A 152 -19.95 -4.34 12.87
CA ARG A 152 -19.84 -5.20 14.06
C ARG A 152 -19.36 -6.62 13.76
N ARG A 153 -19.40 -7.03 12.48
CA ARG A 153 -19.03 -8.38 11.99
C ARG A 153 -17.66 -8.42 11.32
N ARG A 154 -17.02 -7.26 11.08
CA ARG A 154 -15.69 -7.18 10.43
C ARG A 154 -14.61 -7.85 11.27
N ASN A 155 -13.67 -8.50 10.60
CA ASN A 155 -12.50 -9.17 11.17
C ASN A 155 -11.18 -8.71 10.52
N ALA A 156 -11.23 -7.61 9.76
CA ALA A 156 -10.07 -6.98 9.14
C ALA A 156 -10.15 -5.44 9.25
N ILE A 157 -8.98 -4.80 9.31
CA ILE A 157 -8.79 -3.34 9.29
C ILE A 157 -8.56 -2.90 7.84
N GLY A 158 -8.97 -1.67 7.49
CA GLY A 158 -8.73 -1.09 6.17
C GLY A 158 -9.96 -1.08 5.28
N ALA A 159 -9.75 -1.24 3.98
CA ALA A 159 -10.79 -1.25 2.96
C ALA A 159 -10.41 -2.16 1.78
N HIS A 160 -11.41 -2.69 1.07
CA HIS A 160 -11.21 -3.38 -0.20
C HIS A 160 -10.84 -2.39 -1.31
N GLY A 161 -10.17 -2.85 -2.37
CA GLY A 161 -9.77 -1.99 -3.50
C GLY A 161 -8.36 -1.43 -3.38
N GLY A 162 -7.62 -1.75 -2.30
CA GLY A 162 -6.31 -1.18 -2.01
C GLY A 162 -6.30 0.35 -2.10
N SER A 163 -5.42 0.91 -2.91
CA SER A 163 -5.35 2.36 -3.17
C SER A 163 -6.58 2.94 -3.88
N TYR A 164 -7.41 2.11 -4.53
CA TYR A 164 -8.65 2.56 -5.18
C TYR A 164 -9.82 2.77 -4.23
N SER A 165 -9.70 2.34 -2.96
CA SER A 165 -10.73 2.54 -1.93
C SER A 165 -11.11 4.01 -1.72
N ILE A 166 -10.15 4.93 -1.93
CA ILE A 166 -10.40 6.38 -1.83
C ILE A 166 -11.31 6.87 -2.95
N TYR A 167 -11.12 6.37 -4.18
CA TYR A 167 -12.00 6.71 -5.31
C TYR A 167 -13.40 6.10 -5.13
N TYR A 168 -13.49 4.90 -4.57
CA TYR A 168 -14.77 4.32 -4.18
C TYR A 168 -15.50 5.21 -3.16
N ALA A 169 -14.78 5.72 -2.14
CA ALA A 169 -15.35 6.64 -1.16
C ALA A 169 -15.85 7.95 -1.81
N LEU A 170 -15.11 8.49 -2.80
CA LEU A 170 -15.55 9.65 -3.57
C LEU A 170 -16.81 9.35 -4.37
N ALA A 171 -16.89 8.20 -5.04
CA ALA A 171 -18.06 7.78 -5.80
C ALA A 171 -19.31 7.65 -4.92
N VAL A 172 -19.16 7.13 -3.70
CA VAL A 172 -20.25 7.09 -2.70
C VAL A 172 -20.66 8.51 -2.30
N ALA A 173 -19.69 9.38 -2.01
CA ALA A 173 -19.95 10.75 -1.59
C ALA A 173 -20.62 11.60 -2.69
N SER A 174 -20.26 11.36 -3.95
CA SER A 174 -20.88 11.99 -5.11
C SER A 174 -22.18 11.31 -5.56
N LYS A 175 -22.62 10.25 -4.88
CA LYS A 175 -23.83 9.46 -5.20
C LYS A 175 -23.80 8.79 -6.58
N GLU A 176 -22.62 8.50 -7.09
CA GLU A 176 -22.43 7.66 -8.28
C GLU A 176 -22.62 6.17 -7.96
N ILE A 177 -22.51 5.81 -6.67
CA ILE A 177 -22.78 4.47 -6.16
C ILE A 177 -23.44 4.55 -4.78
N GLU A 178 -24.39 3.67 -4.52
CA GLU A 178 -25.08 3.59 -3.23
C GLU A 178 -24.15 3.10 -2.11
N LEU A 179 -24.36 3.60 -0.90
CA LEU A 179 -23.53 3.28 0.28
C LEU A 179 -23.53 1.78 0.61
N ASP A 180 -24.65 1.11 0.39
CA ASP A 180 -24.87 -0.32 0.65
C ASP A 180 -24.79 -1.18 -0.63
N HIS A 181 -24.28 -0.62 -1.72
CA HIS A 181 -24.06 -1.37 -2.96
C HIS A 181 -23.21 -2.62 -2.70
N LYS A 182 -23.73 -3.76 -3.18
CA LYS A 182 -23.03 -5.04 -3.21
C LYS A 182 -22.68 -5.38 -4.65
N PRO A 183 -21.41 -5.68 -4.94
CA PRO A 183 -21.02 -6.16 -6.25
C PRO A 183 -21.73 -7.48 -6.59
N ASP A 184 -22.12 -7.65 -7.86
CA ASP A 184 -22.57 -8.92 -8.41
C ASP A 184 -21.37 -9.67 -9.00
N PHE A 185 -21.14 -10.89 -8.51
CA PHE A 185 -20.04 -11.76 -8.93
C PHE A 185 -20.49 -12.88 -9.89
N THR A 186 -21.70 -12.78 -10.44
CA THR A 186 -22.21 -13.74 -11.42
C THR A 186 -21.32 -13.76 -12.67
N ASN A 187 -20.85 -14.96 -13.06
CA ASN A 187 -19.95 -15.18 -14.20
C ASN A 187 -18.58 -14.48 -14.08
N THR A 188 -18.12 -14.18 -12.86
CA THR A 188 -16.81 -13.58 -12.60
C THR A 188 -15.80 -14.59 -12.03
N GLU A 189 -16.07 -15.89 -12.14
CA GLU A 189 -15.21 -16.96 -11.64
C GLU A 189 -13.79 -16.86 -12.25
N PRO A 190 -12.75 -17.28 -11.52
CA PRO A 190 -11.39 -17.29 -12.04
C PRO A 190 -11.27 -18.07 -13.36
N ALA A 191 -10.64 -17.46 -14.37
CA ALA A 191 -10.46 -18.09 -15.69
C ALA A 191 -9.50 -19.30 -15.71
N SER A 192 -8.81 -19.55 -14.59
CA SER A 192 -7.91 -20.68 -14.37
C SER A 192 -7.99 -21.13 -12.91
N ASN A 193 -8.03 -22.44 -12.69
CA ASN A 193 -7.98 -23.02 -11.35
C ASN A 193 -6.54 -23.03 -10.83
N ILE A 194 -6.34 -22.51 -9.62
CA ILE A 194 -5.04 -22.49 -8.95
C ILE A 194 -5.20 -23.15 -7.58
N GLY A 195 -4.24 -23.98 -7.20
CA GLY A 195 -4.20 -24.64 -5.90
C GLY A 195 -5.41 -25.56 -5.64
N PRO A 196 -5.72 -25.84 -4.35
CA PRO A 196 -5.01 -25.37 -3.18
C PRO A 196 -3.60 -25.98 -3.07
N PHE A 197 -2.64 -25.19 -2.60
CA PHE A 197 -1.29 -25.67 -2.32
C PHE A 197 -1.04 -25.76 -0.81
N PRO A 198 -0.19 -26.68 -0.31
CA PRO A 198 0.07 -26.84 1.13
C PRO A 198 0.48 -25.53 1.83
N GLN A 199 1.19 -24.64 1.13
CA GLN A 199 1.66 -23.35 1.63
C GLN A 199 0.53 -22.39 2.01
N TRP A 200 -0.68 -22.57 1.45
CA TRP A 200 -1.84 -21.73 1.78
C TRP A 200 -2.34 -21.95 3.21
N ALA A 201 -2.05 -23.12 3.77
CA ALA A 201 -2.39 -23.50 5.12
C ALA A 201 -1.21 -23.36 6.11
N ASP A 202 -0.20 -22.59 5.73
CA ASP A 202 0.90 -22.22 6.61
C ASP A 202 0.82 -20.72 6.89
N LYS A 203 0.50 -20.39 8.15
CA LYS A 203 0.33 -19.01 8.63
C LYS A 203 1.59 -18.15 8.54
N GLU A 204 2.75 -18.76 8.29
CA GLU A 204 4.04 -18.05 8.19
C GLU A 204 4.54 -17.93 6.74
N LYS A 205 4.04 -18.78 5.83
CA LYS A 205 4.44 -18.76 4.40
C LYS A 205 3.79 -17.63 3.64
N ILE A 206 2.50 -17.39 3.85
CA ILE A 206 1.74 -16.34 3.19
C ILE A 206 1.16 -15.41 4.25
N VAL A 207 1.69 -14.19 4.31
CA VAL A 207 1.35 -13.17 5.31
C VAL A 207 0.94 -11.84 4.70
N SER A 208 1.09 -11.66 3.39
CA SER A 208 0.86 -10.37 2.69
C SER A 208 -0.18 -10.40 1.57
N LEU A 209 -0.84 -11.54 1.34
CA LEU A 209 -2.03 -11.69 0.49
C LEU A 209 -2.98 -12.73 1.08
N ASP A 210 -4.24 -12.75 0.65
CA ASP A 210 -5.23 -13.74 1.08
C ASP A 210 -5.17 -14.99 0.19
N PRO A 211 -4.78 -16.18 0.71
CA PRO A 211 -4.70 -17.39 -0.12
C PRO A 211 -6.03 -17.77 -0.78
N LEU A 212 -7.15 -17.45 -0.13
CA LEU A 212 -8.50 -17.73 -0.61
C LEU A 212 -9.10 -16.58 -1.44
N GLY A 213 -8.32 -15.51 -1.67
CA GLY A 213 -8.81 -14.24 -2.20
C GLY A 213 -9.46 -14.32 -3.59
N HIS A 214 -9.09 -15.32 -4.40
CA HIS A 214 -9.66 -15.57 -5.73
C HIS A 214 -10.95 -16.39 -5.71
N LEU A 215 -11.31 -17.00 -4.58
CA LEU A 215 -12.48 -17.85 -4.42
C LEU A 215 -13.47 -17.34 -3.37
N ALA A 216 -13.13 -16.25 -2.66
CA ALA A 216 -13.86 -15.78 -1.49
C ALA A 216 -15.38 -15.61 -1.72
N PRO A 217 -15.86 -14.95 -2.78
CA PRO A 217 -17.31 -14.81 -3.01
C PRO A 217 -18.05 -16.15 -3.12
N TRP A 218 -17.43 -17.16 -3.74
CA TRP A 218 -18.05 -18.47 -3.97
C TRP A 218 -17.95 -19.38 -2.75
N LEU A 219 -16.82 -19.36 -2.05
CA LEU A 219 -16.61 -20.16 -0.84
C LEU A 219 -17.52 -19.70 0.31
N PHE A 220 -17.83 -18.41 0.37
CA PHE A 220 -18.56 -17.80 1.48
C PHE A 220 -19.93 -17.26 1.09
N LYS A 221 -20.48 -17.70 -0.05
CA LYS A 221 -21.79 -17.26 -0.56
C LYS A 221 -22.90 -17.38 0.49
N ASN A 222 -22.98 -18.52 1.18
CA ASN A 222 -23.99 -18.74 2.23
C ASN A 222 -23.86 -17.73 3.38
N THR A 223 -22.63 -17.36 3.76
CA THR A 223 -22.37 -16.34 4.80
C THR A 223 -22.78 -14.95 4.31
N MET A 224 -22.47 -14.61 3.05
CA MET A 224 -22.89 -13.34 2.43
C MET A 224 -24.41 -13.19 2.46
N ASP A 225 -25.13 -14.24 2.06
CA ASP A 225 -26.59 -14.24 1.95
C ASP A 225 -27.26 -14.23 3.33
N SER A 226 -26.85 -15.13 4.23
CA SER A 226 -27.49 -15.30 5.53
C SER A 226 -27.21 -14.15 6.50
N GLU A 227 -26.02 -13.56 6.44
CA GLU A 227 -25.62 -12.49 7.37
C GLU A 227 -25.65 -11.09 6.73
N ASN A 228 -26.03 -11.02 5.45
CA ASN A 228 -26.06 -9.78 4.67
C ASN A 228 -24.70 -9.05 4.62
N ILE A 229 -23.59 -9.79 4.58
CA ILE A 229 -22.22 -9.23 4.59
C ILE A 229 -21.64 -9.16 3.16
N ASP A 230 -20.85 -8.12 2.91
CA ASP A 230 -20.06 -7.96 1.68
C ASP A 230 -18.69 -8.64 1.85
N ILE A 231 -18.42 -9.67 1.03
CA ILE A 231 -17.15 -10.41 0.99
C ILE A 231 -16.63 -10.31 -0.45
N ARG A 232 -15.58 -9.51 -0.64
CA ARG A 232 -15.01 -9.24 -1.97
C ARG A 232 -13.77 -10.09 -2.24
N PRO A 233 -13.53 -10.48 -3.51
CA PRO A 233 -12.28 -11.11 -3.87
C PRO A 233 -11.13 -10.09 -3.75
N THR A 234 -9.97 -10.57 -3.34
CA THR A 234 -8.71 -9.79 -3.32
C THR A 234 -7.74 -10.28 -4.39
N ILE A 235 -8.12 -11.33 -5.12
CA ILE A 235 -7.38 -11.83 -6.29
C ILE A 235 -8.38 -12.09 -7.41
N ALA A 236 -8.04 -11.71 -8.64
CA ALA A 236 -8.84 -12.01 -9.82
C ALA A 236 -7.96 -12.59 -10.93
N ILE A 237 -8.48 -13.58 -11.67
CA ILE A 237 -7.72 -14.32 -12.69
C ILE A 237 -8.45 -14.22 -14.02
N THR A 238 -7.76 -13.76 -15.06
CA THR A 238 -8.32 -13.64 -16.41
C THR A 238 -7.31 -14.07 -17.47
N LYS A 239 -7.80 -14.33 -18.69
CA LYS A 239 -6.97 -14.60 -19.88
C LYS A 239 -7.02 -13.38 -20.79
N ALA A 240 -5.87 -13.03 -21.36
CA ALA A 240 -5.75 -11.86 -22.21
C ALA A 240 -4.67 -12.06 -23.27
N ARG A 241 -4.62 -11.10 -24.19
CA ARG A 241 -3.50 -10.93 -25.11
C ARG A 241 -2.62 -9.78 -24.62
N MET A 242 -1.32 -9.89 -24.84
CA MET A 242 -0.34 -8.86 -24.56
C MET A 242 0.35 -8.49 -25.87
N ASN A 243 0.44 -7.20 -26.15
CA ASN A 243 1.16 -6.66 -27.29
C ASN A 243 2.06 -5.53 -26.79
N LEU A 244 3.34 -5.59 -27.13
CA LEU A 244 4.35 -4.58 -26.82
C LEU A 244 5.19 -4.35 -28.08
N PRO A 245 5.52 -3.10 -28.45
CA PRO A 245 6.26 -2.80 -29.67
C PRO A 245 7.59 -3.55 -29.84
N GLU A 246 8.31 -3.81 -28.74
CA GLU A 246 9.58 -4.54 -28.76
C GLU A 246 9.43 -6.00 -29.16
N LEU A 247 8.26 -6.61 -28.92
CA LEU A 247 8.06 -8.03 -29.21
C LEU A 247 8.01 -8.29 -30.71
N GLU A 248 7.45 -7.36 -31.49
CA GLU A 248 7.49 -7.42 -32.96
C GLU A 248 8.95 -7.37 -33.46
N ALA A 249 9.76 -6.46 -32.91
CA ALA A 249 11.19 -6.41 -33.23
C ALA A 249 11.90 -7.71 -32.85
N SER A 250 11.58 -8.28 -31.70
CA SER A 250 12.15 -9.55 -31.25
C SER A 250 11.75 -10.73 -32.12
N VAL A 251 10.54 -10.74 -32.69
CA VAL A 251 10.15 -11.74 -33.69
C VAL A 251 10.90 -11.53 -35.01
N ARG A 252 10.96 -10.30 -35.51
CA ARG A 252 11.69 -9.96 -36.75
C ARG A 252 13.18 -10.32 -36.69
N GLU A 253 13.80 -10.15 -35.53
CA GLU A 253 15.20 -10.50 -35.28
C GLU A 253 15.42 -11.98 -34.93
N GLY A 254 14.34 -12.78 -34.87
CA GLY A 254 14.40 -14.21 -34.56
C GLY A 254 14.69 -14.55 -33.09
N ARG A 255 14.64 -13.56 -32.18
CA ARG A 255 14.75 -13.78 -30.73
C ARG A 255 13.51 -14.48 -30.17
N LEU A 256 12.34 -14.19 -30.72
CA LEU A 256 11.10 -14.90 -30.46
C LEU A 256 10.59 -15.56 -31.73
N VAL A 257 10.07 -16.78 -31.61
CA VAL A 257 9.51 -17.52 -32.75
C VAL A 257 8.03 -17.75 -32.48
N PRO A 258 7.11 -17.30 -33.35
CA PRO A 258 5.69 -17.58 -33.21
C PRO A 258 5.41 -19.09 -33.24
N ASP A 259 4.63 -19.58 -32.27
CA ASP A 259 4.21 -20.98 -32.15
C ASP A 259 2.68 -21.14 -32.22
N GLY A 260 1.95 -20.04 -32.38
CA GLY A 260 0.50 -19.98 -32.43
C GLY A 260 -0.19 -20.28 -31.09
N LYS A 261 0.59 -20.44 -30.00
CA LYS A 261 0.09 -20.84 -28.67
C LYS A 261 0.47 -19.85 -27.59
N VAL A 262 1.77 -19.58 -27.43
CA VAL A 262 2.30 -18.60 -26.48
C VAL A 262 2.60 -17.30 -27.20
N CYS A 263 3.33 -17.38 -28.32
CA CYS A 263 3.55 -16.27 -29.25
C CYS A 263 2.68 -16.53 -30.49
N LEU A 264 1.65 -15.71 -30.66
CA LEU A 264 0.51 -16.02 -31.53
C LEU A 264 0.77 -15.73 -33.00
N ASN A 265 1.57 -14.73 -33.31
CA ASN A 265 1.76 -14.23 -34.67
C ASN A 265 3.09 -13.47 -34.83
N ASP A 266 3.38 -13.06 -36.07
CA ASP A 266 4.59 -12.33 -36.44
C ASP A 266 4.67 -10.92 -35.84
N LEU A 267 3.57 -10.39 -35.29
CA LEU A 267 3.53 -9.13 -34.56
C LEU A 267 3.96 -9.27 -33.09
N GLY A 268 4.31 -10.48 -32.65
CA GLY A 268 4.74 -10.74 -31.27
C GLY A 268 3.62 -10.69 -30.25
N GLU A 269 2.35 -10.86 -30.66
CA GLU A 269 1.22 -10.91 -29.73
C GLU A 269 1.31 -12.16 -28.84
N LEU A 270 1.22 -12.00 -27.53
CA LEU A 270 1.39 -13.09 -26.57
C LEU A 270 0.06 -13.47 -25.92
N ALA A 271 -0.21 -14.77 -25.81
CA ALA A 271 -1.28 -15.28 -24.95
C ALA A 271 -0.80 -15.33 -23.49
N VAL A 272 -1.57 -14.72 -22.58
CA VAL A 272 -1.17 -14.57 -21.18
C VAL A 272 -2.35 -14.81 -20.23
N THR A 273 -2.09 -15.53 -19.14
CA THR A 273 -3.00 -15.56 -17.98
C THR A 273 -2.54 -14.50 -16.99
N LYS A 274 -3.46 -13.61 -16.59
CA LYS A 274 -3.20 -12.49 -15.68
C LYS A 274 -3.85 -12.74 -14.32
N PHE A 275 -3.13 -12.39 -13.26
CA PHE A 275 -3.61 -12.49 -11.89
C PHE A 275 -3.43 -11.12 -11.23
N ALA A 276 -4.52 -10.41 -10.98
CA ALA A 276 -4.49 -9.19 -10.18
C ALA A 276 -4.58 -9.56 -8.70
N VAL A 277 -3.72 -8.99 -7.86
CA VAL A 277 -3.63 -9.33 -6.43
C VAL A 277 -3.57 -8.06 -5.59
N GLU A 278 -4.53 -7.93 -4.68
CA GLU A 278 -4.55 -6.89 -3.64
C GLU A 278 -3.83 -7.38 -2.38
N PRO A 279 -3.16 -6.46 -1.65
CA PRO A 279 -2.46 -6.81 -0.42
C PRO A 279 -3.44 -7.09 0.72
N VAL A 280 -3.20 -8.20 1.43
CA VAL A 280 -3.93 -8.56 2.66
C VAL A 280 -2.92 -9.05 3.68
N TRP A 281 -2.72 -8.27 4.73
CA TRP A 281 -1.66 -8.52 5.70
C TRP A 281 -2.18 -9.22 6.94
N TYR A 282 -1.57 -10.37 7.26
CA TYR A 282 -1.66 -10.98 8.57
C TYR A 282 -0.60 -10.36 9.48
N LEU A 283 -1.01 -9.42 10.32
CA LEU A 283 -0.12 -8.56 11.11
C LEU A 283 0.91 -9.33 11.96
N PRO A 284 0.57 -10.43 12.66
CA PRO A 284 1.56 -11.22 13.40
C PRO A 284 2.65 -11.81 12.48
N GLY A 285 2.25 -12.30 11.30
CA GLY A 285 3.16 -12.86 10.32
C GLY A 285 4.07 -11.81 9.69
N VAL A 286 3.52 -10.64 9.35
CA VAL A 286 4.28 -9.50 8.84
C VAL A 286 5.30 -9.00 9.88
N ALA A 287 4.89 -8.85 11.14
CA ALA A 287 5.78 -8.46 12.23
C ALA A 287 6.94 -9.45 12.39
N LYS A 288 6.64 -10.76 12.40
CA LYS A 288 7.66 -11.82 12.44
C LYS A 288 8.62 -11.75 11.24
N ARG A 289 8.10 -11.51 10.03
CA ARG A 289 8.90 -11.40 8.80
C ARG A 289 9.91 -10.25 8.87
N PHE A 290 9.59 -9.19 9.60
CA PHE A 290 10.46 -8.04 9.83
C PHE A 290 11.27 -8.10 11.13
N GLY A 291 11.13 -9.17 11.92
CA GLY A 291 11.84 -9.30 13.19
C GLY A 291 11.47 -8.24 14.24
N ILE A 292 10.24 -7.71 14.16
CA ILE A 292 9.70 -6.72 15.10
C ILE A 292 8.48 -7.28 15.82
N ASP A 293 8.11 -6.69 16.96
CA ASP A 293 6.87 -7.04 17.64
C ASP A 293 5.64 -6.46 16.93
N GLU A 294 4.50 -7.14 17.07
CA GLU A 294 3.23 -6.74 16.43
C GLU A 294 2.76 -5.35 16.89
N GLY A 295 3.03 -4.99 18.15
CA GLY A 295 2.64 -3.70 18.73
C GLY A 295 3.38 -2.53 18.08
N THR A 296 4.70 -2.65 17.93
CA THR A 296 5.54 -1.68 17.21
C THR A 296 5.11 -1.56 15.75
N LEU A 297 4.86 -2.67 15.05
CA LEU A 297 4.36 -2.64 13.68
C LEU A 297 3.05 -1.83 13.59
N ARG A 298 2.07 -2.16 14.43
CA ARG A 298 0.76 -1.49 14.46
C ARG A 298 0.87 -0.02 14.77
N ARG A 299 1.69 0.34 15.76
CA ARG A 299 1.92 1.73 16.17
C ARG A 299 2.54 2.54 15.05
N SER A 300 3.60 2.03 14.43
CA SER A 300 4.25 2.69 13.30
C SER A 300 3.29 2.85 12.12
N LEU A 301 2.50 1.83 11.79
CA LEU A 301 1.47 1.94 10.75
C LEU A 301 0.43 3.01 11.07
N PHE A 302 -0.04 3.09 12.32
CA PHE A 302 -1.01 4.12 12.73
C PHE A 302 -0.42 5.53 12.66
N GLU A 303 0.74 5.76 13.26
CA GLU A 303 1.39 7.08 13.35
C GLU A 303 1.78 7.59 11.96
N HIS A 304 2.35 6.74 11.10
CA HIS A 304 2.82 7.13 9.77
C HIS A 304 1.75 7.09 8.67
N THR A 305 0.52 6.68 8.99
CA THR A 305 -0.66 6.88 8.11
C THR A 305 -1.53 8.05 8.55
N GLY A 306 -0.99 8.95 9.38
CA GLY A 306 -1.71 10.13 9.88
C GLY A 306 -2.89 9.79 10.79
N GLY A 307 -2.84 8.62 11.44
CA GLY A 307 -3.91 8.15 12.32
C GLY A 307 -5.14 7.58 11.61
N SER A 308 -5.05 7.27 10.31
CA SER A 308 -6.20 6.84 9.48
C SER A 308 -6.89 5.55 9.94
N TYR A 309 -6.19 4.70 10.71
CA TYR A 309 -6.69 3.39 11.14
C TYR A 309 -6.56 3.20 12.67
N PRO A 310 -7.43 3.84 13.48
CA PRO A 310 -7.38 3.73 14.95
C PRO A 310 -7.50 2.30 15.50
N GLU A 311 -8.08 1.38 14.72
CA GLU A 311 -8.20 -0.03 15.05
C GLU A 311 -6.84 -0.74 15.14
N LEU A 312 -5.79 -0.21 14.51
CA LEU A 312 -4.43 -0.75 14.69
C LEU A 312 -4.01 -0.69 16.16
N ILE A 313 -4.46 0.33 16.89
CA ILE A 313 -4.19 0.52 18.33
C ILE A 313 -5.31 -0.08 19.20
N THR A 314 -6.56 0.15 18.82
CA THR A 314 -7.73 -0.15 19.68
C THR A 314 -8.29 -1.57 19.53
N ARG A 315 -7.96 -2.27 18.43
CA ARG A 315 -8.45 -3.63 18.11
C ARG A 315 -7.29 -4.61 17.93
N GLY A 316 -6.65 -4.95 19.05
CA GLY A 316 -5.58 -5.96 19.09
C GLY A 316 -6.07 -7.37 18.74
N ASP A 317 -7.37 -7.63 18.83
CA ASP A 317 -8.04 -8.88 18.44
C ASP A 317 -8.16 -9.06 16.91
N ILE A 318 -8.25 -7.97 16.14
CA ILE A 318 -8.27 -8.04 14.66
C ILE A 318 -6.84 -8.18 14.14
N LYS A 319 -6.50 -9.33 13.54
CA LYS A 319 -5.14 -9.62 13.05
C LYS A 319 -4.91 -9.32 11.57
N ILE A 320 -5.97 -8.98 10.83
CA ILE A 320 -5.90 -8.75 9.38
C ILE A 320 -5.96 -7.25 9.07
N PHE A 321 -5.13 -6.81 8.14
CA PHE A 321 -5.10 -5.43 7.64
C PHE A 321 -5.03 -5.41 6.12
N LEU A 322 -5.89 -4.63 5.47
CA LEU A 322 -5.84 -4.34 4.04
C LEU A 322 -5.23 -2.95 3.86
N PRO A 323 -3.90 -2.86 3.69
CA PRO A 323 -3.25 -1.56 3.49
C PRO A 323 -3.67 -0.95 2.15
N PRO A 324 -3.88 0.37 2.07
CA PRO A 324 -4.28 1.06 0.84
C PRO A 324 -3.08 1.29 -0.10
N ILE A 325 -2.27 0.28 -0.32
CA ILE A 325 -1.05 0.34 -1.16
C ILE A 325 -1.28 -0.33 -2.51
N GLY A 326 -0.35 -0.10 -3.44
CA GLY A 326 -0.34 -0.78 -4.73
C GLY A 326 -0.22 -2.30 -4.58
N GLY A 327 -1.05 -3.04 -5.30
CA GLY A 327 -0.98 -4.49 -5.41
C GLY A 327 0.09 -4.97 -6.39
N LEU A 328 -0.13 -6.16 -6.94
CA LEU A 328 0.71 -6.72 -7.98
C LEU A 328 -0.11 -7.34 -9.11
N THR A 329 0.54 -7.60 -10.23
CA THR A 329 -0.03 -8.41 -11.32
C THR A 329 0.95 -9.48 -11.74
N VAL A 330 0.50 -10.74 -11.76
CA VAL A 330 1.24 -11.85 -12.34
C VAL A 330 0.82 -12.01 -13.80
N TYR A 331 1.81 -12.19 -14.67
CA TYR A 331 1.66 -12.56 -16.07
C TYR A 331 2.28 -13.94 -16.25
N CYS A 332 1.44 -14.95 -16.48
CA CYS A 332 1.86 -16.32 -16.76
C CYS A 332 1.76 -16.59 -18.27
N PHE A 333 2.88 -17.02 -18.83
CA PHE A 333 3.03 -17.47 -20.21
C PHE A 333 3.05 -19.00 -20.23
N GLY A 334 2.19 -19.59 -21.06
CA GLY A 334 1.94 -21.03 -21.06
C GLY A 334 0.81 -21.44 -20.12
N ASP A 335 0.85 -22.69 -19.66
CA ASP A 335 -0.17 -23.29 -18.79
C ASP A 335 0.10 -22.96 -17.30
N PRO A 336 -0.81 -22.26 -16.60
CA PRO A 336 -0.67 -21.96 -15.17
C PRO A 336 -0.42 -23.18 -14.28
N ALA A 337 -0.91 -24.37 -14.64
CA ALA A 337 -0.71 -25.59 -13.86
C ALA A 337 0.78 -25.97 -13.75
N LYS A 338 1.60 -25.58 -14.73
CA LYS A 338 3.04 -25.87 -14.76
C LYS A 338 3.87 -25.03 -13.79
N MET A 339 3.33 -23.94 -13.25
CA MET A 339 4.05 -23.11 -12.26
C MET A 339 4.39 -23.88 -10.98
N ALA A 340 3.52 -24.81 -10.57
CA ALA A 340 3.68 -25.62 -9.36
C ALA A 340 4.29 -27.01 -9.61
N ASP A 341 4.48 -27.40 -10.87
CA ASP A 341 5.05 -28.68 -11.26
C ASP A 341 6.58 -28.66 -11.11
N ALA A 342 7.11 -29.53 -10.26
CA ALA A 342 8.54 -29.64 -10.02
C ALA A 342 9.30 -30.22 -11.23
N ASN A 343 8.62 -30.89 -12.16
CA ASN A 343 9.22 -31.46 -13.37
C ASN A 343 9.24 -30.47 -14.54
N ALA A 344 8.44 -29.40 -14.47
CA ALA A 344 8.49 -28.31 -15.42
C ALA A 344 9.63 -27.35 -15.08
N ARG A 345 10.21 -26.73 -16.10
CA ARG A 345 11.16 -25.63 -15.92
C ARG A 345 10.42 -24.31 -15.75
N LEU A 346 10.95 -23.42 -14.92
CA LEU A 346 10.37 -22.11 -14.63
C LEU A 346 11.37 -20.98 -14.89
N ALA A 347 10.97 -20.03 -15.73
CA ALA A 347 11.65 -18.75 -15.88
C ALA A 347 10.85 -17.65 -15.16
N LEU A 348 11.51 -16.89 -14.28
CA LEU A 348 10.89 -15.90 -13.42
C LEU A 348 11.53 -14.51 -13.58
N ARG A 349 10.69 -13.50 -13.76
CA ARG A 349 11.05 -12.10 -13.58
C ARG A 349 10.18 -11.46 -12.51
N ILE A 350 10.79 -10.91 -11.47
CA ILE A 350 10.11 -10.02 -10.52
C ILE A 350 10.49 -8.59 -10.83
N HIS A 351 9.50 -7.81 -11.21
CA HIS A 351 9.64 -6.43 -11.62
C HIS A 351 8.98 -5.50 -10.61
N ASP A 352 9.70 -4.47 -10.18
CA ASP A 352 9.09 -3.38 -9.41
C ASP A 352 8.83 -2.24 -10.40
N GLU A 353 7.64 -1.65 -10.30
CA GLU A 353 7.16 -0.56 -11.14
C GLU A 353 8.18 0.57 -11.27
N CYS A 354 8.34 1.03 -12.52
CA CYS A 354 9.09 2.21 -12.87
C CYS A 354 8.37 2.91 -14.03
N ASN A 355 7.33 3.67 -13.73
CA ASN A 355 6.44 4.34 -14.68
C ASN A 355 7.19 5.03 -15.83
N SER A 356 8.18 5.86 -15.50
CA SER A 356 8.99 6.61 -16.47
C SER A 356 9.74 5.72 -17.48
N SER A 357 10.20 4.53 -17.07
CA SER A 357 10.91 3.60 -17.97
C SER A 357 9.92 2.64 -18.62
N ASP A 358 9.05 2.02 -17.83
CA ASP A 358 8.13 0.98 -18.26
C ASP A 358 7.08 1.48 -19.25
N VAL A 359 6.64 2.74 -19.16
CA VAL A 359 5.64 3.32 -20.08
C VAL A 359 6.29 4.17 -21.14
N PHE A 360 7.22 5.04 -20.75
CA PHE A 360 7.78 6.10 -21.62
C PHE A 360 9.20 5.83 -22.11
N SER A 361 9.74 4.62 -21.88
CA SER A 361 11.06 4.20 -22.36
C SER A 361 12.21 5.13 -21.97
N SER A 362 12.16 5.70 -20.75
CA SER A 362 13.29 6.46 -20.20
C SER A 362 14.58 5.65 -20.22
N ASN A 363 15.65 6.27 -20.71
CA ASN A 363 17.00 5.70 -20.84
C ASN A 363 17.88 5.91 -19.59
N ILE A 364 17.32 6.47 -18.51
CA ILE A 364 18.06 6.76 -17.26
C ILE A 364 18.29 5.49 -16.41
N CYS A 365 17.51 4.44 -16.63
CA CYS A 365 17.60 3.19 -15.88
C CYS A 365 17.37 1.98 -16.78
N THR A 366 17.57 0.79 -16.21
CA THR A 366 17.45 -0.49 -16.93
C THR A 366 16.13 -1.21 -16.68
N CYS A 367 15.14 -0.53 -16.10
CA CYS A 367 13.85 -1.13 -15.74
C CYS A 367 13.14 -1.74 -16.97
N ARG A 368 12.86 -0.96 -18.01
CA ARG A 368 12.21 -1.47 -19.23
C ARG A 368 13.03 -2.53 -19.96
N PRO A 369 14.35 -2.37 -20.22
CA PRO A 369 15.16 -3.43 -20.81
C PRO A 369 15.04 -4.77 -20.09
N TYR A 370 15.09 -4.77 -18.76
CA TYR A 370 14.91 -5.98 -17.96
C TYR A 370 13.46 -6.51 -17.99
N LEU A 371 12.44 -5.66 -18.09
CA LEU A 371 11.06 -6.09 -18.23
C LEU A 371 10.86 -6.85 -19.55
N ILE A 372 11.30 -6.27 -20.67
CA ILE A 372 11.22 -6.89 -21.99
C ILE A 372 12.04 -8.20 -22.03
N PHE A 373 13.27 -8.17 -21.51
CA PHE A 373 14.11 -9.37 -21.43
C PHE A 373 13.45 -10.47 -20.59
N GLY A 374 12.87 -10.11 -19.44
CA GLY A 374 12.13 -11.05 -18.60
C GLY A 374 10.92 -11.67 -19.30
N ILE A 375 10.17 -10.89 -20.09
CA ILE A 375 9.06 -11.38 -20.90
C ILE A 375 9.56 -12.34 -21.99
N GLU A 376 10.62 -11.98 -22.72
CA GLU A 376 11.18 -12.86 -23.75
C GLU A 376 11.61 -14.22 -23.20
N GLU A 377 12.37 -14.22 -22.10
CA GLU A 377 12.86 -15.46 -21.50
C GLU A 377 11.72 -16.29 -20.91
N ALA A 378 10.69 -15.64 -20.35
CA ALA A 378 9.47 -16.31 -19.90
C ALA A 378 8.71 -16.99 -21.06
N VAL A 379 8.55 -16.31 -22.19
CA VAL A 379 7.93 -16.88 -23.40
C VAL A 379 8.74 -18.06 -23.92
N LYS A 380 10.07 -17.91 -24.06
CA LYS A 380 10.96 -18.98 -24.54
C LYS A 380 10.89 -20.23 -23.64
N GLU A 381 10.81 -20.06 -22.32
CA GLU A 381 10.68 -21.18 -21.39
C GLU A 381 9.31 -21.88 -21.52
N ALA A 382 8.24 -21.11 -21.64
CA ALA A 382 6.89 -21.64 -21.86
C ALA A 382 6.79 -22.45 -23.18
N GLN A 383 7.39 -21.95 -24.27
CA GLN A 383 7.41 -22.62 -25.58
C GLN A 383 8.18 -23.94 -25.54
N LYS A 384 9.20 -24.06 -24.70
CA LYS A 384 9.96 -25.31 -24.46
C LYS A 384 9.21 -26.33 -23.61
N GLY A 385 7.96 -26.04 -23.24
CA GLY A 385 7.12 -26.90 -22.41
C GLY A 385 7.23 -26.63 -20.92
N GLY A 386 7.98 -25.62 -20.49
CA GLY A 386 8.02 -25.11 -19.11
C GLY A 386 6.92 -24.10 -18.81
N SER A 387 7.22 -23.15 -17.93
CA SER A 387 6.37 -22.03 -17.55
C SER A 387 7.17 -20.73 -17.50
N GLY A 388 6.59 -19.66 -18.01
CA GLY A 388 7.14 -18.31 -17.91
C GLY A 388 6.31 -17.45 -16.97
N VAL A 389 6.95 -16.77 -16.01
CA VAL A 389 6.24 -15.91 -15.05
C VAL A 389 6.92 -14.56 -14.93
N VAL A 390 6.16 -13.49 -15.15
CA VAL A 390 6.57 -12.11 -14.87
C VAL A 390 5.63 -11.57 -13.80
N ILE A 391 6.16 -11.07 -12.69
CA ILE A 391 5.38 -10.48 -11.60
C ILE A 391 5.70 -9.00 -11.52
N TYR A 392 4.69 -8.17 -11.69
CA TYR A 392 4.79 -6.71 -11.68
C TYR A 392 4.25 -6.16 -10.37
N PHE A 393 5.12 -5.68 -9.49
CA PHE A 393 4.77 -5.05 -8.22
C PHE A 393 4.64 -3.53 -8.38
N ARG A 394 3.54 -2.96 -7.88
CA ARG A 394 3.31 -1.51 -7.91
C ARG A 394 4.05 -0.80 -6.77
N LYS A 395 5.39 -0.79 -6.87
CA LYS A 395 6.35 -0.26 -5.88
C LYS A 395 7.30 0.76 -6.52
N GLU A 396 6.74 1.83 -7.07
CA GLU A 396 7.48 2.91 -7.71
C GLU A 396 8.60 3.49 -6.83
N GLY A 397 9.74 3.82 -7.46
CA GLY A 397 10.82 4.55 -6.81
C GLY A 397 11.42 3.83 -5.60
N ARG A 398 11.46 2.49 -5.60
CA ARG A 398 11.85 1.68 -4.43
C ARG A 398 10.93 1.88 -3.22
N ALA A 399 9.63 2.02 -3.50
CA ALA A 399 8.60 2.38 -2.53
C ALA A 399 8.82 3.75 -1.85
N LEU A 400 9.58 4.66 -2.48
CA LEU A 400 9.69 6.07 -2.08
C LEU A 400 8.69 6.97 -2.84
N GLY A 401 8.06 6.44 -3.90
CA GLY A 401 7.18 7.19 -4.78
C GLY A 401 7.91 7.97 -5.88
N GLU A 402 7.14 8.39 -6.88
CA GLU A 402 7.64 9.04 -8.09
C GLU A 402 8.20 10.46 -7.81
N VAL A 403 7.57 11.22 -6.91
CA VAL A 403 8.04 12.56 -6.52
C VAL A 403 9.45 12.51 -5.95
N THR A 404 9.70 11.64 -4.96
CA THR A 404 11.01 11.46 -4.34
C THR A 404 12.05 11.00 -5.36
N LYS A 405 11.68 10.07 -6.26
CA LYS A 405 12.54 9.63 -7.36
C LYS A 405 12.97 10.80 -8.24
N TYR A 406 12.07 11.69 -8.61
CA TYR A 406 12.40 12.86 -9.44
C TYR A 406 13.27 13.87 -8.68
N LEU A 407 13.05 14.08 -7.39
CA LEU A 407 13.95 14.88 -6.55
C LEU A 407 15.37 14.29 -6.52
N VAL A 408 15.50 12.96 -6.41
CA VAL A 408 16.80 12.27 -6.47
C VAL A 408 17.45 12.42 -7.85
N TYR A 409 16.70 12.27 -8.94
CA TYR A 409 17.23 12.49 -10.29
C TYR A 409 17.70 13.93 -10.49
N ASN A 410 16.91 14.90 -10.05
CA ASN A 410 17.26 16.32 -10.06
C ASN A 410 18.53 16.61 -9.28
N ALA A 411 18.69 16.00 -8.10
CA ALA A 411 19.89 16.13 -7.27
C ALA A 411 21.12 15.50 -7.94
N ARG A 412 20.95 14.33 -8.59
CA ARG A 412 22.00 13.64 -9.34
C ARG A 412 22.47 14.44 -10.54
N LYS A 413 21.54 14.95 -11.35
CA LYS A 413 21.83 15.71 -12.58
C LYS A 413 22.43 17.10 -12.33
N ARG A 414 22.04 17.76 -11.22
CA ARG A 414 22.68 19.00 -10.75
C ARG A 414 24.07 18.78 -10.15
N SER A 415 24.43 17.52 -9.88
CA SER A 415 25.80 17.09 -9.62
C SER A 415 26.36 16.39 -10.86
N ALA A 416 27.57 15.82 -10.77
CA ALA A 416 28.22 15.14 -11.89
C ALA A 416 27.63 13.75 -12.25
N ASP A 417 26.41 13.42 -11.78
CA ASP A 417 25.71 12.13 -11.95
C ASP A 417 26.63 10.88 -11.92
N ARG A 418 27.50 10.81 -10.88
CA ARG A 418 28.51 9.74 -10.73
C ARG A 418 27.91 8.49 -10.13
N ALA A 419 28.30 7.32 -10.63
CA ALA A 419 27.85 6.03 -10.10
C ALA A 419 28.23 5.84 -8.62
N SER A 420 29.41 6.33 -8.21
CA SER A 420 29.89 6.25 -6.82
C SER A 420 28.99 6.95 -5.79
N GLU A 421 28.22 7.96 -6.21
CA GLU A 421 27.34 8.72 -5.33
C GLU A 421 25.88 8.27 -5.39
N TYR A 422 25.54 7.34 -6.29
CA TYR A 422 24.15 6.99 -6.64
C TYR A 422 23.26 6.71 -5.41
N PHE A 423 23.74 5.86 -4.49
CA PHE A 423 22.98 5.51 -3.29
C PHE A 423 23.00 6.62 -2.25
N GLN A 424 24.12 7.34 -2.12
CA GLN A 424 24.24 8.46 -1.18
C GLN A 424 23.25 9.58 -1.54
N ARG A 425 23.06 9.85 -2.83
CA ARG A 425 22.07 10.85 -3.29
C ARG A 425 20.65 10.46 -2.92
N THR A 426 20.32 9.17 -2.98
CA THR A 426 19.01 8.68 -2.53
C THR A 426 18.85 8.86 -1.03
N GLU A 427 19.85 8.48 -0.25
CA GLU A 427 19.86 8.61 1.22
C GLU A 427 19.78 10.07 1.68
N ASN A 428 20.49 10.99 1.01
CA ASN A 428 20.45 12.42 1.32
C ASN A 428 19.05 13.03 1.15
N VAL A 429 18.25 12.52 0.21
CA VAL A 429 16.90 13.04 -0.08
C VAL A 429 15.83 12.30 0.72
N ALA A 430 15.92 10.97 0.79
CA ALA A 430 14.87 10.11 1.32
C ALA A 430 15.15 9.58 2.75
N GLY A 431 16.36 9.78 3.28
CA GLY A 431 16.82 9.22 4.55
C GLY A 431 17.16 7.73 4.53
N VAL A 432 16.81 7.02 3.43
CA VAL A 432 17.04 5.59 3.24
C VAL A 432 17.29 5.26 1.77
N LYS A 433 17.97 4.14 1.49
CA LYS A 433 18.32 3.71 0.12
C LYS A 433 17.21 2.90 -0.57
N ASP A 434 16.34 2.26 0.20
CA ASP A 434 15.30 1.34 -0.28
C ASP A 434 14.22 1.10 0.79
N MET A 435 12.93 1.17 0.41
CA MET A 435 11.78 0.89 1.28
C MET A 435 10.88 -0.24 0.73
N ARG A 436 11.32 -0.99 -0.28
CA ARG A 436 10.49 -2.03 -0.92
C ARG A 436 10.20 -3.20 0.00
N PHE A 437 11.05 -3.42 1.01
CA PHE A 437 10.96 -4.51 1.96
C PHE A 437 10.64 -5.84 1.28
N GLN A 438 11.61 -6.37 0.52
CA GLN A 438 11.44 -7.55 -0.35
C GLN A 438 11.05 -8.83 0.40
N ALA A 439 11.12 -8.83 1.74
CA ALA A 439 10.78 -9.99 2.55
C ALA A 439 9.33 -10.48 2.37
N LEU A 440 8.38 -9.63 1.96
CA LEU A 440 6.99 -10.04 1.67
C LEU A 440 6.77 -10.53 0.23
N MET A 441 7.69 -10.20 -0.68
CA MET A 441 7.54 -10.51 -2.11
C MET A 441 7.39 -12.02 -2.42
N PRO A 442 8.04 -12.96 -1.72
CA PRO A 442 7.91 -14.39 -2.03
C PRO A 442 6.52 -14.98 -1.79
N ASP A 443 5.64 -14.31 -1.05
CA ASP A 443 4.32 -14.83 -0.70
C ASP A 443 3.47 -15.17 -1.93
N ILE A 444 3.56 -14.38 -3.01
CA ILE A 444 2.89 -14.69 -4.29
C ILE A 444 3.46 -15.94 -4.95
N LEU A 445 4.76 -16.22 -4.79
CA LEU A 445 5.36 -17.43 -5.34
C LEU A 445 4.82 -18.68 -4.62
N HIS A 446 4.68 -18.60 -3.30
CA HIS A 446 4.01 -19.64 -2.52
C HIS A 446 2.53 -19.78 -2.87
N TRP A 447 1.84 -18.67 -3.14
CA TRP A 447 0.46 -18.70 -3.60
C TRP A 447 0.31 -19.41 -4.95
N LEU A 448 1.25 -19.20 -5.88
CA LEU A 448 1.32 -19.88 -7.17
C LEU A 448 1.81 -21.35 -7.07
N GLY A 449 2.18 -21.81 -5.87
CA GLY A 449 2.66 -23.18 -5.64
C GLY A 449 4.08 -23.44 -6.13
N ILE A 450 4.84 -22.39 -6.48
CA ILE A 450 6.20 -22.49 -7.01
C ILE A 450 7.13 -23.12 -5.98
N LYS A 451 7.85 -24.17 -6.40
CA LYS A 451 8.78 -24.95 -5.54
C LYS A 451 10.25 -24.72 -5.86
N LYS A 452 10.58 -24.33 -7.08
CA LYS A 452 11.93 -24.00 -7.56
C LYS A 452 11.84 -22.98 -8.68
N ILE A 453 12.93 -22.26 -8.91
CA ILE A 453 13.08 -21.36 -10.06
C ILE A 453 14.32 -21.81 -10.82
N ASP A 454 14.14 -22.26 -12.06
CA ASP A 454 15.27 -22.70 -12.88
C ASP A 454 16.08 -21.50 -13.36
N ARG A 455 15.41 -20.43 -13.78
CA ARG A 455 16.06 -19.22 -14.29
C ARG A 455 15.37 -17.96 -13.75
N MET A 456 16.13 -17.11 -13.08
CA MET A 456 15.66 -15.82 -12.57
C MET A 456 16.35 -14.66 -13.29
N MET A 457 15.59 -13.85 -14.01
CA MET A 457 16.10 -12.67 -14.72
C MET A 457 16.24 -11.50 -13.74
N SER A 458 17.31 -11.52 -12.94
CA SER A 458 17.56 -10.53 -11.88
C SER A 458 19.01 -10.54 -11.39
N MET A 459 19.60 -9.35 -11.31
CA MET A 459 20.85 -9.07 -10.60
C MET A 459 20.65 -8.73 -9.11
N SER A 460 19.41 -8.58 -8.63
CA SER A 460 19.13 -8.12 -7.26
C SER A 460 19.28 -9.22 -6.21
N ASP A 461 20.25 -9.05 -5.31
CA ASP A 461 20.45 -9.94 -4.16
C ASP A 461 19.29 -9.85 -3.18
N MET A 462 18.75 -8.65 -2.92
CA MET A 462 17.58 -8.49 -2.06
C MET A 462 16.38 -9.33 -2.52
N LYS A 463 16.17 -9.49 -3.83
CA LYS A 463 15.11 -10.36 -4.36
C LYS A 463 15.49 -11.83 -4.24
N HIS A 464 16.72 -12.17 -4.63
CA HIS A 464 17.23 -13.54 -4.55
C HIS A 464 17.16 -14.08 -3.11
N ASP A 465 17.72 -13.36 -2.15
CA ASP A 465 17.85 -13.77 -0.75
C ASP A 465 16.49 -13.88 -0.08
N ALA A 466 15.54 -12.99 -0.41
CA ALA A 466 14.16 -13.09 0.06
C ALA A 466 13.49 -14.40 -0.41
N ILE A 467 13.68 -14.78 -1.68
CA ILE A 467 13.08 -15.99 -2.26
C ILE A 467 13.71 -17.25 -1.67
N VAL A 468 15.05 -17.32 -1.67
CA VAL A 468 15.79 -18.46 -1.13
C VAL A 468 15.55 -18.61 0.37
N GLY A 469 15.52 -17.50 1.11
CA GLY A 469 15.20 -17.47 2.54
C GLY A 469 13.78 -17.96 2.87
N GLN A 470 12.86 -17.93 1.91
CA GLN A 470 11.52 -18.52 2.05
C GLN A 470 11.45 -19.99 1.58
N GLY A 471 12.58 -20.58 1.20
CA GLY A 471 12.72 -21.99 0.85
C GLY A 471 12.43 -22.31 -0.61
N ILE A 472 12.49 -21.33 -1.50
CA ILE A 472 12.38 -21.54 -2.95
C ILE A 472 13.79 -21.43 -3.56
N PRO A 473 14.45 -22.55 -3.92
CA PRO A 473 15.77 -22.52 -4.54
C PRO A 473 15.70 -21.86 -5.92
N ILE A 474 16.75 -21.09 -6.24
CA ILE A 474 17.01 -20.50 -7.55
C ILE A 474 18.24 -21.19 -8.14
N HIS A 475 18.11 -21.84 -9.30
CA HIS A 475 19.20 -22.60 -9.92
C HIS A 475 20.12 -21.73 -10.78
N GLU A 476 19.56 -20.77 -11.52
CA GLU A 476 20.32 -19.84 -12.34
C GLU A 476 19.82 -18.40 -12.15
N ARG A 477 20.76 -17.47 -11.95
CA ARG A 477 20.52 -16.03 -12.08
C ARG A 477 21.02 -15.56 -13.44
N VAL A 478 20.16 -14.84 -14.15
CA VAL A 478 20.40 -14.36 -15.51
C VAL A 478 20.44 -12.83 -15.49
N GLU A 479 21.57 -12.27 -15.90
CA GLU A 479 21.77 -10.82 -16.07
C GLU A 479 21.12 -10.30 -17.34
N LEU A 480 20.89 -8.99 -17.37
CA LEU A 480 20.55 -8.30 -18.60
C LEU A 480 21.74 -8.38 -19.58
N PRO A 481 21.52 -8.66 -20.88
CA PRO A 481 22.58 -8.58 -21.87
C PRO A 481 23.24 -7.19 -21.90
N GLU A 482 24.56 -7.13 -22.06
CA GLU A 482 25.33 -5.87 -22.08
C GLU A 482 24.80 -4.89 -23.14
N SER A 483 24.43 -5.41 -24.32
CA SER A 483 23.88 -4.62 -25.43
C SER A 483 22.51 -4.01 -25.16
N TRP A 484 21.85 -4.37 -24.05
CA TRP A 484 20.54 -3.88 -23.66
C TRP A 484 20.61 -2.83 -22.53
N ILE A 485 21.80 -2.55 -22.02
CA ILE A 485 22.01 -1.51 -21.01
C ILE A 485 22.09 -0.16 -21.74
N PRO A 486 21.16 0.78 -21.50
CA PRO A 486 21.28 2.13 -22.05
C PRO A 486 22.49 2.86 -21.45
N ASP A 487 23.09 3.77 -22.21
CA ASP A 487 24.31 4.48 -21.78
C ASP A 487 24.14 5.19 -20.43
N ASP A 488 23.09 5.99 -20.25
CA ASP A 488 22.77 6.65 -18.98
C ASP A 488 22.40 5.65 -17.87
N GLY A 489 21.90 4.47 -18.24
CA GLY A 489 21.59 3.38 -17.33
C GLY A 489 22.83 2.72 -16.70
N ARG A 490 24.03 2.93 -17.26
CA ARG A 490 25.29 2.43 -16.68
C ARG A 490 25.56 2.97 -15.29
N VAL A 491 25.26 4.26 -15.06
CA VAL A 491 25.40 4.88 -13.72
C VAL A 491 24.67 4.07 -12.66
N GLU A 492 23.47 3.59 -12.97
CA GLU A 492 22.69 2.77 -12.05
C GLU A 492 23.24 1.34 -11.93
N ILE A 493 23.54 0.69 -13.06
CA ILE A 493 23.97 -0.71 -13.09
C ILE A 493 25.30 -0.88 -12.38
N ASP A 494 26.29 -0.05 -12.71
CA ASP A 494 27.64 -0.15 -12.17
C ASP A 494 27.63 0.14 -10.66
N ALA A 495 26.87 1.15 -10.23
CA ALA A 495 26.67 1.44 -8.82
C ALA A 495 26.05 0.24 -8.06
N LYS A 496 25.06 -0.43 -8.67
CA LYS A 496 24.42 -1.61 -8.06
C LYS A 496 25.37 -2.79 -7.97
N ILE A 497 26.13 -3.08 -9.03
CA ILE A 497 27.10 -4.18 -9.06
C ILE A 497 28.17 -3.98 -7.98
N THR A 498 28.73 -2.78 -7.88
CA THR A 498 29.72 -2.46 -6.83
C THR A 498 29.11 -2.53 -5.43
N ALA A 499 27.84 -2.16 -5.26
CA ALA A 499 27.12 -2.29 -3.99
C ALA A 499 26.71 -3.72 -3.61
N GLY A 500 27.11 -4.73 -4.41
CA GLY A 500 26.94 -6.14 -4.06
C GLY A 500 26.23 -6.97 -5.12
N TYR A 501 25.43 -6.33 -5.98
CA TYR A 501 24.52 -7.03 -6.91
C TYR A 501 25.26 -8.04 -7.78
N PHE A 502 24.56 -9.12 -8.11
CA PHE A 502 25.12 -10.21 -8.90
C PHE A 502 25.55 -9.75 -10.30
N THR A 503 26.75 -10.17 -10.67
CA THR A 503 27.32 -10.06 -12.01
C THR A 503 28.20 -11.28 -12.27
N LYS A 504 28.21 -11.80 -13.49
CA LYS A 504 29.19 -12.76 -14.01
C LYS A 504 30.41 -12.01 -14.60
N GLY A 505 30.28 -10.70 -14.80
CA GLY A 505 31.30 -9.83 -15.35
C GLY A 505 32.22 -9.19 -14.30
N HIS A 506 32.94 -8.16 -14.75
CA HIS A 506 33.88 -7.40 -13.91
C HIS A 506 33.15 -6.59 -12.84
N ARG A 507 33.70 -6.58 -11.62
CA ARG A 507 33.28 -5.66 -10.55
C ARG A 507 34.24 -4.49 -10.52
N MET A 508 33.73 -3.30 -10.83
CA MET A 508 34.54 -2.09 -10.87
C MET A 508 35.13 -1.74 -9.50
N THR A 509 36.36 -1.22 -9.51
CA THR A 509 36.97 -0.57 -8.34
C THR A 509 36.27 0.77 -8.04
N ASN A 510 36.49 1.34 -6.86
CA ASN A 510 35.94 2.66 -6.51
C ASN A 510 36.43 3.77 -7.47
N GLU A 511 37.68 3.67 -7.93
CA GLU A 511 38.30 4.61 -8.88
C GLU A 511 37.66 4.49 -10.27
N GLU A 512 37.40 3.27 -10.73
CA GLU A 512 36.70 3.01 -11.99
C GLU A 512 35.24 3.51 -11.93
N LEU A 513 34.56 3.27 -10.81
CA LEU A 513 33.18 3.71 -10.58
C LEU A 513 33.03 5.24 -10.58
N GLU A 514 34.07 5.94 -10.14
CA GLU A 514 34.17 7.39 -10.16
C GLU A 514 34.23 8.00 -11.56
N ALA A 515 34.72 7.22 -12.54
CA ALA A 515 34.78 7.62 -13.94
C ALA A 515 33.43 7.43 -14.67
N VAL A 516 32.54 6.56 -14.15
CA VAL A 516 31.20 6.35 -14.72
C VAL A 516 30.30 7.54 -14.38
N ARG A 517 29.87 8.25 -15.42
CA ARG A 517 29.04 9.46 -15.34
C ARG A 517 27.91 9.38 -16.34
N GLY A 518 26.73 9.82 -15.91
CA GLY A 518 25.60 10.06 -16.81
C GLY A 518 25.65 11.46 -17.40
N ARG A 519 24.72 11.78 -18.29
CA ARG A 519 24.51 13.16 -18.77
C ARG A 519 24.35 14.16 -17.63
N THR A 520 24.92 15.35 -17.76
CA THR A 520 24.77 16.44 -16.78
C THR A 520 23.46 17.21 -17.00
N TRP A 521 23.20 18.21 -16.15
CA TRP A 521 22.05 19.10 -16.32
C TRP A 521 22.13 19.89 -17.64
N GLU A 522 23.31 20.37 -18.00
CA GLU A 522 23.54 21.16 -19.22
C GLU A 522 23.40 20.33 -20.50
N ASP A 523 23.70 19.03 -20.44
CA ASP A 523 23.54 18.09 -21.56
C ASP A 523 22.07 17.78 -21.90
N ILE A 524 21.11 18.20 -21.05
CA ILE A 524 19.67 17.95 -21.24
C ILE A 524 18.98 19.15 -21.89
N ASP A 525 19.53 20.36 -21.72
CA ASP A 525 18.98 21.61 -22.27
C ASP A 525 19.34 21.80 -23.77
N HIS A 526 20.11 20.87 -24.35
CA HIS A 526 20.57 20.84 -25.74
C HIS A 526 20.35 19.45 -26.35
#